data_AF-A0A838LAH7-F1
#
_entry.id   AF-A0A838LAH7-F1
#
_cell.length_a   1.000
_cell.length_b   1.000
_cell.length_c   1.000
_cell.angle_alpha   90.00
_cell.angle_beta   90.00
_cell.angle_gamma   90.00
#
_symmetry.space_group_name_H-M   'P 1'
#
loop_
_entity.id
_entity.type
_entity.pdbx_description
1 polymer ?
#
loop_
_entity_poly.entity_id
_entity_poly.type
_entity_poly.pdbx_seq_one_letter_code
_entity_poly.pdbx_strand_id
1 'polypeptide(L)'
;MSKHTPIAPDPNGGERPKAPRGPSLVERAANVYDFGSNLRGAGQPETAPRPVEPAAPVSFAPAQSSSYQPQPVDFGPAAEPRFGTVKIEDLREGGFIVPGSGATPIAEEFRIVKRQLLRGMDDTPKGRTILISSARPDEGKTFCAVNLALSLAAEKDVEVVLVDADVAKPEILSTLGLEGGPGLIDAIADPSVDVEGCIIRTDIQGLSVLPAGRQTNEATELLASARTTQVLERLRSRDPRRIILFDSSPALAASTGSVLAMHAGQLLFVVRAEKTGETELREALELLSACPKPQLLLNGVEFGGSSRRFGQYYGIDG
;
A
#
# COMPACT_ATOMS: atom_id res chain seq x y z
N MET A 1 -58.00 -39.92 28.41
CA MET A 1 -57.53 -39.25 29.64
C MET A 1 -56.09 -38.80 29.45
N SER A 2 -55.87 -37.51 29.19
CA SER A 2 -54.80 -36.72 29.82
C SER A 2 -54.96 -35.27 29.37
N LYS A 3 -55.09 -34.39 30.36
CA LYS A 3 -55.29 -32.95 30.22
C LYS A 3 -53.94 -32.28 29.99
N HIS A 4 -53.85 -31.30 29.10
CA HIS A 4 -52.95 -30.18 29.31
C HIS A 4 -53.58 -28.86 28.86
N THR A 5 -53.64 -27.97 29.85
CA THR A 5 -54.26 -26.66 29.92
C THR A 5 -53.30 -25.60 29.35
N PRO A 6 -53.80 -24.52 28.73
CA PRO A 6 -52.94 -23.47 28.16
C PRO A 6 -52.31 -22.59 29.26
N ILE A 7 -51.06 -22.19 29.04
CA ILE A 7 -50.31 -21.25 29.91
C ILE A 7 -50.69 -19.81 29.52
N ALA A 8 -51.09 -19.03 30.52
CA ALA A 8 -51.46 -17.62 30.44
C ALA A 8 -50.25 -16.69 30.26
N PRO A 9 -50.44 -15.46 29.74
CA PRO A 9 -49.36 -14.48 29.61
C PRO A 9 -48.91 -13.92 30.97
N ASP A 10 -47.60 -13.72 31.10
CA ASP A 10 -46.93 -13.20 32.30
C ASP A 10 -47.23 -11.70 32.51
N PRO A 11 -47.76 -11.28 33.69
CA PRO A 11 -48.05 -9.90 34.00
C PRO A 11 -46.86 -9.28 34.75
N ASN A 12 -45.79 -8.92 34.05
CA ASN A 12 -44.72 -8.11 34.65
C ASN A 12 -43.95 -7.31 33.59
N GLY A 13 -44.46 -6.10 33.31
CA GLY A 13 -43.65 -5.02 32.75
C GLY A 13 -42.69 -4.51 33.81
N GLY A 14 -41.43 -4.94 33.73
CA GLY A 14 -40.35 -4.46 34.59
C GLY A 14 -39.02 -4.43 33.81
N GLU A 15 -38.38 -3.26 33.76
CA GLU A 15 -37.06 -3.05 33.18
C GLU A 15 -36.02 -3.99 33.82
N ARG A 16 -35.25 -4.70 32.99
CA ARG A 16 -34.11 -5.51 33.47
C ARG A 16 -32.94 -4.58 33.82
N PRO A 17 -32.34 -4.68 35.02
CA PRO A 17 -31.16 -3.89 35.37
C PRO A 17 -29.93 -4.34 34.55
N LYS A 18 -29.20 -3.36 33.98
CA LYS A 18 -27.90 -3.58 33.32
C LYS A 18 -26.91 -4.16 34.33
N ALA A 19 -26.35 -5.33 34.02
CA ALA A 19 -25.23 -5.89 34.76
C ALA A 19 -24.03 -4.92 34.76
N PRO A 20 -23.30 -4.75 35.88
CA PRO A 20 -22.10 -3.91 35.89
C PRO A 20 -21.05 -4.51 34.95
N ARG A 21 -20.60 -3.72 33.97
CA ARG A 21 -19.48 -4.10 33.10
C ARG A 21 -18.22 -4.16 33.95
N GLY A 22 -17.65 -5.35 34.12
CA GLY A 22 -16.32 -5.50 34.69
C GLY A 22 -15.26 -4.78 33.84
N PRO A 23 -14.09 -4.46 34.41
CA PRO A 23 -13.05 -3.72 33.72
C PRO A 23 -12.59 -4.45 32.44
N SER A 24 -12.34 -3.66 31.40
CA SER A 24 -11.86 -4.11 30.09
C SER A 24 -10.52 -4.87 30.20
N LEU A 25 -10.18 -5.66 29.17
CA LEU A 25 -8.87 -6.33 29.11
C LEU A 25 -7.69 -5.34 29.20
N VAL A 26 -7.89 -4.12 28.69
CA VAL A 26 -6.90 -3.02 28.78
C VAL A 26 -6.75 -2.53 30.22
N GLU A 27 -7.85 -2.33 30.95
CA GLU A 27 -7.82 -1.94 32.38
C GLU A 27 -7.23 -3.05 33.28
N ARG A 28 -7.42 -4.32 32.91
CA ARG A 28 -6.76 -5.43 33.63
C ARG A 28 -5.27 -5.50 33.35
N ALA A 29 -4.82 -5.18 32.14
CA ALA A 29 -3.41 -5.12 31.80
C ALA A 29 -2.69 -3.95 32.51
N ALA A 30 -3.35 -2.80 32.66
CA ALA A 30 -2.81 -1.63 33.35
C ALA A 30 -2.57 -1.86 34.86
N ASN A 31 -3.35 -2.73 35.52
CA ASN A 31 -3.15 -3.08 36.93
C ASN A 31 -2.04 -4.12 37.15
N VAL A 32 -1.64 -4.87 36.11
CA VAL A 32 -0.57 -5.88 36.19
C VAL A 32 0.80 -5.27 35.87
N TYR A 33 0.84 -4.18 35.10
CA TYR A 33 2.05 -3.45 34.76
C TYR A 33 1.99 -2.01 35.27
N ASP A 34 2.61 -1.76 36.42
CA ASP A 34 2.78 -0.43 37.00
C ASP A 34 3.77 0.40 36.15
N PHE A 35 3.28 1.00 35.07
CA PHE A 35 4.02 1.99 34.28
C PHE A 35 4.21 3.33 35.03
N GLY A 36 3.70 3.47 36.27
CA GLY A 36 3.79 4.68 37.09
C GLY A 36 5.00 4.74 38.02
N SER A 37 5.63 3.61 38.36
CA SER A 37 6.76 3.59 39.31
C SER A 37 8.10 4.04 38.72
N ASN A 38 8.26 4.04 37.40
CA ASN A 38 9.50 4.50 36.73
C ASN A 38 9.49 5.96 36.27
N LEU A 39 8.43 6.72 36.55
CA LEU A 39 8.35 8.17 36.27
C LEU A 39 8.50 9.05 37.53
N ARG A 40 8.73 8.45 38.70
CA ARG A 40 9.12 9.18 39.91
C ARG A 40 10.62 9.01 40.16
N GLY A 41 11.40 9.81 39.43
CA GLY A 41 12.81 10.00 39.76
C GLY A 41 12.96 10.47 41.21
N ALA A 42 13.84 9.79 41.94
CA ALA A 42 14.22 10.10 43.31
C ALA A 42 14.64 11.58 43.45
N GLY A 43 14.24 12.19 44.57
CA GLY A 43 14.52 13.59 44.89
C GLY A 43 16.01 13.92 44.83
N GLN A 44 16.34 14.95 44.06
CA GLN A 44 17.61 15.64 44.19
C GLN A 44 17.54 16.58 45.41
N PRO A 45 18.60 16.68 46.23
CA PRO A 45 18.65 17.65 47.30
C PRO A 45 18.63 19.08 46.74
N GLU A 46 17.78 19.92 47.34
CA GLU A 46 17.58 21.33 47.00
C GLU A 46 18.85 22.14 47.30
N THR A 47 19.70 22.33 46.30
CA THR A 47 20.86 23.23 46.39
C THR A 47 20.42 24.67 46.11
N ALA A 48 20.67 25.57 47.07
CA ALA A 48 20.42 27.00 46.95
C ALA A 48 20.99 27.60 45.64
N PRO A 49 20.29 28.54 44.99
CA PRO A 49 20.72 29.10 43.72
C PRO A 49 22.00 29.92 43.89
N ARG A 50 23.05 29.57 43.14
CA ARG A 50 24.25 30.40 42.99
C ARG A 50 23.93 31.66 42.19
N PRO A 51 24.56 32.81 42.47
CA PRO A 51 24.42 34.01 41.66
C PRO A 51 24.85 33.72 40.21
N VAL A 52 23.98 34.04 39.26
CA VAL A 52 24.26 33.90 37.83
C VAL A 52 25.00 35.17 37.39
N GLU A 53 26.30 35.04 37.09
CA GLU A 53 27.06 36.09 36.42
C GLU A 53 26.48 36.32 35.01
N PRO A 54 26.33 37.58 34.54
CA PRO A 54 25.84 37.83 33.19
C PRO A 54 26.82 37.25 32.16
N ALA A 55 26.35 36.26 31.40
CA ALA A 55 27.11 35.68 30.31
C ALA A 55 27.48 36.77 29.28
N ALA A 56 28.76 36.81 28.89
CA ALA A 56 29.24 37.66 27.81
C ALA A 56 28.45 37.35 26.52
N PRO A 57 28.20 38.36 25.65
CA PRO A 57 27.44 38.16 24.43
C PRO A 57 28.15 37.15 23.53
N VAL A 58 27.49 36.03 23.28
CA VAL A 58 27.93 35.03 22.31
C VAL A 58 27.80 35.65 20.93
N SER A 59 28.93 35.93 20.28
CA SER A 59 28.95 36.36 18.88
C SER A 59 28.55 35.16 18.02
N PHE A 60 27.31 35.17 17.50
CA PHE A 60 26.92 34.27 16.44
C PHE A 60 27.64 34.72 15.16
N ALA A 61 28.73 34.02 14.82
CA ALA A 61 29.25 34.10 13.46
C ALA A 61 28.12 33.73 12.49
N PRO A 62 27.90 34.49 11.40
CA PRO A 62 26.85 34.17 10.45
C PRO A 62 27.06 32.73 9.95
N ALA A 63 26.04 31.90 10.15
CA ALA A 63 26.01 30.54 9.61
C ALA A 63 26.27 30.64 8.11
N GLN A 64 27.39 30.07 7.66
CA GLN A 64 27.64 29.89 6.25
C GLN A 64 26.49 29.05 5.70
N SER A 65 25.70 29.62 4.79
CA SER A 65 24.70 28.88 4.04
C SER A 65 25.44 27.85 3.20
N SER A 66 25.63 26.66 3.77
CA SER A 66 25.95 25.47 3.02
C SER A 66 24.74 25.21 2.11
N SER A 67 24.85 25.65 0.86
CA SER A 67 23.93 25.23 -0.18
C SER A 67 24.07 23.72 -0.30
N TYR A 68 23.16 22.96 0.29
CA TYR A 68 23.03 21.54 0.02
C TYR A 68 22.77 21.38 -1.47
N GLN A 69 23.82 21.06 -2.22
CA GLN A 69 23.72 20.58 -3.57
C GLN A 69 23.67 19.06 -3.47
N PRO A 70 22.54 18.39 -3.81
CA PRO A 70 22.52 16.95 -3.87
C PRO A 70 23.60 16.50 -4.86
N GLN A 71 24.58 15.75 -4.37
CA GLN A 71 25.60 15.18 -5.25
C GLN A 71 24.92 14.18 -6.18
N PRO A 72 25.30 14.14 -7.47
CA PRO A 72 24.90 13.05 -8.35
C PRO A 72 25.33 11.75 -7.70
N VAL A 73 24.35 10.92 -7.36
CA VAL A 73 24.58 9.57 -6.88
C VAL A 73 25.18 8.78 -8.04
N ASP A 74 26.46 8.42 -7.92
CA ASP A 74 27.16 7.58 -8.90
C ASP A 74 26.70 6.14 -8.69
N PHE A 75 25.76 5.73 -9.53
CA PHE A 75 25.30 4.36 -9.60
C PHE A 75 26.19 3.68 -10.63
N GLY A 76 26.93 2.64 -10.21
CA GLY A 76 27.87 1.91 -11.04
C GLY A 76 27.31 1.40 -12.38
N PRO A 77 28.09 0.63 -13.16
CA PRO A 77 27.70 0.24 -14.51
C PRO A 77 26.30 -0.39 -14.52
N ALA A 78 25.44 0.11 -15.42
CA ALA A 78 24.07 -0.36 -15.55
C ALA A 78 24.06 -1.88 -15.77
N ALA A 79 23.38 -2.60 -14.87
CA ALA A 79 23.19 -4.04 -15.00
C ALA A 79 22.55 -4.39 -16.34
N GLU A 80 22.85 -5.58 -16.86
CA GLU A 80 22.28 -6.03 -18.13
C GLU A 80 20.74 -6.03 -18.06
N PRO A 81 20.06 -5.47 -19.08
CA PRO A 81 18.62 -5.37 -19.06
C PRO A 81 17.97 -6.74 -19.17
N ARG A 82 17.06 -7.03 -18.24
CA ARG A 82 16.24 -8.25 -18.27
C ARG A 82 15.00 -8.00 -19.12
N PHE A 83 14.67 -8.97 -19.97
CA PHE A 83 13.48 -8.93 -20.81
C PHE A 83 12.61 -10.16 -20.53
N GLY A 84 11.29 -9.98 -20.63
CA GLY A 84 10.33 -11.05 -20.49
C GLY A 84 9.15 -10.87 -21.44
N THR A 85 8.62 -11.98 -21.94
CA THR A 85 7.45 -12.00 -22.83
C THR A 85 6.22 -12.32 -22.01
N VAL A 86 5.22 -11.43 -22.03
CA VAL A 86 3.97 -11.62 -21.32
C VAL A 86 3.11 -12.63 -22.08
N LYS A 87 2.54 -13.58 -21.34
CA LYS A 87 1.64 -14.58 -21.92
C LYS A 87 0.25 -13.97 -22.10
N ILE A 88 -0.06 -13.55 -23.32
CA ILE A 88 -1.32 -12.89 -23.67
C ILE A 88 -2.54 -13.79 -23.41
N GLU A 89 -2.40 -15.10 -23.61
CA GLU A 89 -3.43 -16.09 -23.31
C GLU A 89 -3.77 -16.11 -21.82
N ASP A 90 -2.76 -16.11 -20.93
CA ASP A 90 -2.95 -16.07 -19.47
C ASP A 90 -3.69 -14.79 -19.04
N LEU A 91 -3.34 -13.64 -19.64
CA LEU A 91 -4.08 -12.39 -19.43
C LEU A 91 -5.55 -12.51 -19.83
N ARG A 92 -5.82 -13.11 -20.99
CA ARG A 92 -7.18 -13.27 -21.50
C ARG A 92 -8.02 -14.20 -20.63
N GLU A 93 -7.47 -15.35 -20.25
CA GLU A 93 -8.14 -16.33 -19.39
C GLU A 93 -8.38 -15.79 -17.98
N GLY A 94 -7.45 -14.97 -17.47
CA GLY A 94 -7.57 -14.29 -16.18
C GLY A 94 -8.50 -13.06 -16.17
N GLY A 95 -9.10 -12.70 -17.31
CA GLY A 95 -10.00 -11.55 -17.41
C GLY A 95 -9.29 -10.19 -17.32
N PHE A 96 -8.00 -10.14 -17.64
CA PHE A 96 -7.22 -8.91 -17.67
C PHE A 96 -7.40 -8.15 -18.99
N ILE A 97 -7.05 -6.87 -18.96
CA ILE A 97 -6.92 -6.05 -20.16
C ILE A 97 -5.84 -6.66 -21.07
N VAL A 98 -6.20 -6.95 -22.32
CA VAL A 98 -5.24 -7.42 -23.33
C VAL A 98 -4.75 -6.22 -24.14
N PRO A 99 -3.44 -5.90 -24.14
CA PRO A 99 -2.90 -4.81 -24.96
C PRO A 99 -3.23 -4.99 -26.44
N GLY A 100 -3.57 -3.89 -27.12
CA GLY A 100 -3.97 -3.91 -28.53
C GLY A 100 -5.35 -4.52 -28.81
N SER A 101 -6.03 -5.11 -27.81
CA SER A 101 -7.44 -5.45 -27.95
C SER A 101 -8.31 -4.19 -28.00
N GLY A 102 -9.51 -4.31 -28.59
CA GLY A 102 -10.47 -3.21 -28.68
C GLY A 102 -10.96 -2.73 -27.32
N ALA A 103 -11.92 -1.79 -27.32
CA ALA A 103 -12.54 -1.34 -26.08
C ALA A 103 -13.32 -2.49 -25.41
N THR A 104 -12.94 -2.84 -24.18
CA THR A 104 -13.67 -3.79 -23.31
C THR A 104 -14.25 -3.03 -22.11
N PRO A 105 -15.34 -3.51 -21.48
CA PRO A 105 -15.89 -2.90 -20.27
C PRO A 105 -14.83 -2.69 -19.17
N ILE A 106 -14.02 -3.71 -18.88
CA ILE A 106 -12.95 -3.65 -17.88
C ILE A 106 -11.88 -2.60 -18.24
N ALA A 107 -11.55 -2.45 -19.53
CA ALA A 107 -10.63 -1.41 -19.97
C ALA A 107 -11.18 0.00 -19.74
N GLU A 108 -12.48 0.22 -19.94
CA GLU A 108 -13.10 1.53 -19.65
C GLU A 108 -13.17 1.82 -18.15
N GLU A 109 -13.51 0.83 -17.33
CA GLU A 109 -13.53 0.97 -15.87
C GLU A 109 -12.15 1.38 -15.33
N PHE A 110 -11.08 0.70 -15.75
CA PHE A 110 -9.72 1.06 -15.35
C PHE A 110 -9.21 2.35 -16.00
N ARG A 111 -9.80 2.82 -17.11
CA ARG A 111 -9.50 4.17 -17.64
C ARG A 111 -10.04 5.26 -16.70
N ILE A 112 -11.19 5.08 -16.08
CA ILE A 112 -11.72 6.03 -15.09
C ILE A 112 -10.81 6.11 -13.88
N VAL A 113 -10.45 4.95 -13.32
CA VAL A 113 -9.53 4.85 -12.17
C VAL A 113 -8.20 5.51 -12.49
N LYS A 114 -7.60 5.16 -13.64
CA LYS A 114 -6.37 5.76 -14.14
C LYS A 114 -6.45 7.29 -14.21
N ARG A 115 -7.53 7.85 -14.76
CA ARG A 115 -7.66 9.30 -14.91
C ARG A 115 -7.74 10.04 -13.59
N GLN A 116 -8.27 9.42 -12.53
CA GLN A 116 -8.26 10.01 -11.19
C GLN A 116 -6.84 10.02 -10.60
N LEU A 117 -6.10 8.92 -10.74
CA LEU A 117 -4.72 8.81 -10.25
C LEU A 117 -3.74 9.74 -11.00
N LEU A 118 -3.89 9.88 -12.32
CA LEU A 118 -3.06 10.79 -13.12
C LEU A 118 -3.19 12.25 -12.67
N ARG A 119 -4.38 12.68 -12.22
CA ARG A 119 -4.61 14.05 -11.73
C ARG A 119 -3.84 14.36 -10.45
N GLY A 120 -3.54 13.35 -9.63
CA GLY A 120 -2.86 13.51 -8.35
C GLY A 120 -1.34 13.40 -8.41
N MET A 121 -0.75 13.11 -9.58
CA MET A 121 0.68 12.77 -9.68
C MET A 121 1.63 13.92 -9.37
N ASP A 122 1.20 15.15 -9.59
CA ASP A 122 2.01 16.36 -9.38
C ASP A 122 1.68 17.06 -8.05
N ASP A 123 0.74 16.52 -7.26
CA ASP A 123 0.33 17.13 -5.99
C ASP A 123 1.41 17.02 -4.90
N THR A 124 2.28 16.00 -4.98
CA THR A 124 3.37 15.77 -4.02
C THR A 124 4.60 15.21 -4.72
N PRO A 125 5.82 15.32 -4.14
CA PRO A 125 7.03 14.70 -4.70
C PRO A 125 6.93 13.17 -4.88
N LYS A 126 6.00 12.52 -4.18
CA LYS A 126 5.75 11.06 -4.24
C LYS A 126 4.48 10.73 -5.05
N GLY A 127 3.85 11.69 -5.71
CA GLY A 127 2.55 11.50 -6.37
C GLY A 127 2.57 10.47 -7.50
N ARG A 128 3.73 10.22 -8.13
CA ARG A 128 3.93 9.15 -9.12
C ARG A 128 4.18 7.76 -8.51
N THR A 129 4.20 7.65 -7.18
CA THR A 129 4.29 6.38 -6.45
C THR A 129 2.93 6.05 -5.86
N ILE A 130 2.31 4.98 -6.36
CA ILE A 130 0.97 4.57 -6.00
C ILE A 130 1.06 3.25 -5.24
N LEU A 131 0.53 3.24 -4.02
CA LEU A 131 0.35 2.02 -3.24
C LEU A 131 -1.02 1.43 -3.54
N ILE A 132 -1.05 0.13 -3.80
CA ILE A 132 -2.28 -0.64 -3.97
C ILE A 132 -2.36 -1.62 -2.81
N SER A 133 -3.42 -1.50 -2.00
CA SER A 133 -3.65 -2.34 -0.84
C SER A 133 -5.13 -2.70 -0.69
N SER A 134 -5.45 -3.55 0.27
CA SER A 134 -6.79 -4.06 0.56
C SER A 134 -6.86 -4.42 2.05
N ALA A 135 -8.04 -4.66 2.60
CA ALA A 135 -8.18 -5.03 4.00
C ALA A 135 -7.71 -6.48 4.24
N ARG A 136 -8.15 -7.40 3.38
CA ARG A 136 -7.99 -8.85 3.53
C ARG A 136 -7.38 -9.50 2.27
N PRO A 137 -6.85 -10.72 2.38
CA PRO A 137 -6.51 -11.55 1.22
C PRO A 137 -7.71 -11.75 0.28
N ASP A 138 -7.43 -12.05 -0.99
CA ASP A 138 -8.42 -12.44 -2.01
C ASP A 138 -9.48 -11.37 -2.36
N GLU A 139 -9.21 -10.10 -2.05
CA GLU A 139 -10.07 -8.96 -2.45
C GLU A 139 -9.83 -8.50 -3.91
N GLY A 140 -8.90 -9.16 -4.62
CA GLY A 140 -8.56 -8.89 -6.03
C GLY A 140 -7.60 -7.73 -6.23
N LYS A 141 -6.75 -7.47 -5.25
CA LYS A 141 -5.75 -6.40 -5.24
C LYS A 141 -4.73 -6.51 -6.38
N THR A 142 -4.10 -7.67 -6.55
CA THR A 142 -3.19 -7.96 -7.67
C THR A 142 -3.89 -7.87 -9.02
N PHE A 143 -5.14 -8.34 -9.10
CA PHE A 143 -5.97 -8.16 -10.30
C PHE A 143 -6.15 -6.68 -10.67
N CYS A 144 -6.45 -5.84 -9.67
CA CYS A 144 -6.56 -4.41 -9.87
C CYS A 144 -5.21 -3.75 -10.19
N ALA A 145 -4.13 -4.19 -9.56
CA ALA A 145 -2.78 -3.66 -9.80
C ALA A 145 -2.32 -3.91 -11.24
N VAL A 146 -2.46 -5.13 -11.73
CA VAL A 146 -2.08 -5.51 -13.10
C VAL A 146 -2.93 -4.77 -14.12
N ASN A 147 -4.27 -4.73 -13.96
CA ASN A 147 -5.13 -4.00 -14.89
C ASN A 147 -4.88 -2.49 -14.89
N LEU A 148 -4.61 -1.90 -13.73
CA LEU A 148 -4.22 -0.50 -13.65
C LEU A 148 -2.88 -0.26 -14.35
N ALA A 149 -1.90 -1.15 -14.17
CA ALA A 149 -0.60 -1.07 -14.83
C ALA A 149 -0.74 -1.13 -16.36
N LEU A 150 -1.53 -2.08 -16.87
CA LEU A 150 -1.83 -2.22 -18.30
C LEU A 150 -2.56 -0.97 -18.85
N SER A 151 -3.52 -0.44 -18.09
CA SER A 151 -4.23 0.79 -18.45
C SER A 151 -3.28 2.00 -18.50
N LEU A 152 -2.36 2.14 -17.53
CA LEU A 152 -1.38 3.23 -17.47
C LEU A 152 -0.31 3.11 -18.55
N ALA A 153 0.17 1.91 -18.85
CA ALA A 153 1.17 1.65 -19.88
C ALA A 153 0.67 2.03 -21.30
N ALA A 154 -0.65 2.04 -21.51
CA ALA A 154 -1.26 2.51 -22.75
C ALA A 154 -1.25 4.05 -22.91
N GLU A 155 -0.91 4.82 -21.87
CA GLU A 155 -0.74 6.27 -22.01
C GLU A 155 0.56 6.59 -22.75
N LYS A 156 0.52 7.66 -23.55
CA LYS A 156 1.73 8.18 -24.18
C LYS A 156 2.62 8.82 -23.11
N ASP A 157 3.92 8.70 -23.30
CA ASP A 157 4.93 9.33 -22.44
C ASP A 157 4.84 8.93 -20.97
N VAL A 158 4.38 7.71 -20.70
CA VAL A 158 4.35 7.09 -19.37
C VAL A 158 5.20 5.81 -19.40
N GLU A 159 6.02 5.63 -18.36
CA GLU A 159 6.69 4.36 -18.07
C GLU A 159 6.09 3.81 -16.77
N VAL A 160 5.57 2.60 -16.77
CA VAL A 160 5.03 1.94 -15.57
C VAL A 160 6.02 0.89 -15.10
N VAL A 161 6.41 0.98 -13.83
CA VAL A 161 7.08 -0.11 -13.11
C VAL A 161 6.08 -0.69 -12.12
N LEU A 162 5.54 -1.86 -12.45
CA LEU A 162 4.70 -2.64 -11.54
C LEU A 162 5.61 -3.44 -10.60
N VAL A 163 5.55 -3.10 -9.33
CA VAL A 163 6.37 -3.72 -8.28
C VAL A 163 5.54 -4.70 -7.50
N ASP A 164 6.00 -5.95 -7.44
CA ASP A 164 5.44 -6.95 -6.54
C ASP A 164 6.04 -6.76 -5.15
N ALA A 165 5.24 -6.19 -4.25
CA ALA A 165 5.63 -5.90 -2.88
C ALA A 165 4.82 -6.70 -1.84
N ASP A 166 4.00 -7.67 -2.29
CA ASP A 166 3.46 -8.72 -1.43
C ASP A 166 4.49 -9.86 -1.35
N VAL A 167 5.53 -9.66 -0.56
CA VAL A 167 6.63 -10.63 -0.39
C VAL A 167 6.15 -11.97 0.17
N ALA A 168 5.04 -11.96 0.92
CA ALA A 168 4.47 -13.17 1.49
C ALA A 168 3.79 -14.04 0.43
N LYS A 169 3.11 -13.41 -0.55
CA LYS A 169 2.41 -14.11 -1.62
C LYS A 169 2.55 -13.35 -2.95
N PRO A 170 3.76 -13.34 -3.57
CA PRO A 170 3.98 -12.63 -4.82
C PRO A 170 3.26 -13.33 -5.97
N GLU A 171 2.44 -12.60 -6.72
CA GLU A 171 1.53 -13.14 -7.74
C GLU A 171 1.72 -12.49 -9.12
N ILE A 172 2.48 -11.38 -9.24
CA ILE A 172 2.55 -10.64 -10.51
C ILE A 172 3.26 -11.44 -11.60
N LEU A 173 4.36 -12.11 -11.28
CA LEU A 173 5.12 -12.86 -12.28
C LEU A 173 4.31 -14.02 -12.86
N SER A 174 3.65 -14.82 -12.00
CA SER A 174 2.79 -15.91 -12.45
C SER A 174 1.59 -15.38 -13.23
N THR A 175 1.00 -14.24 -12.82
CA THR A 175 -0.10 -13.58 -13.53
C THR A 175 0.28 -13.16 -14.95
N LEU A 176 1.52 -12.70 -15.15
CA LEU A 176 2.02 -12.24 -16.46
C LEU A 176 2.74 -13.34 -17.25
N GLY A 177 2.91 -14.53 -16.69
CA GLY A 177 3.64 -15.64 -17.32
C GLY A 177 5.15 -15.40 -17.42
N LEU A 178 5.71 -14.55 -16.55
CA LEU A 178 7.12 -14.14 -16.56
C LEU A 178 7.99 -15.04 -15.67
N GLU A 179 9.27 -15.17 -16.03
CA GLU A 179 10.24 -15.88 -15.21
C GLU A 179 10.73 -15.05 -14.00
N GLY A 180 11.05 -15.75 -12.92
CA GLY A 180 11.54 -15.15 -11.68
C GLY A 180 12.98 -14.65 -11.73
N GLY A 181 13.48 -14.21 -10.58
CA GLY A 181 14.86 -13.80 -10.37
C GLY A 181 14.96 -12.75 -9.25
N PRO A 182 16.08 -12.01 -9.17
CA PRO A 182 16.25 -10.99 -8.14
C PRO A 182 15.21 -9.89 -8.29
N GLY A 183 14.82 -9.30 -7.15
CA GLY A 183 13.74 -8.33 -7.07
C GLY A 183 13.98 -7.20 -6.07
N LEU A 184 12.89 -6.60 -5.62
CA LEU A 184 12.88 -5.50 -4.66
C LEU A 184 13.64 -5.85 -3.37
N ILE A 185 13.33 -7.00 -2.78
CA ILE A 185 13.93 -7.43 -1.50
C ILE A 185 15.42 -7.70 -1.65
N ASP A 186 15.87 -8.27 -2.76
CA ASP A 186 17.30 -8.51 -3.00
C ASP A 186 18.07 -7.18 -3.11
N ALA A 187 17.54 -6.19 -3.83
CA ALA A 187 18.16 -4.87 -3.96
C ALA A 187 18.19 -4.06 -2.66
N ILE A 188 17.22 -4.30 -1.77
CA ILE A 188 17.19 -3.71 -0.42
C ILE A 188 18.17 -4.42 0.50
N ALA A 189 18.22 -5.75 0.47
CA ALA A 189 19.07 -6.55 1.37
C ALA A 189 20.57 -6.44 1.03
N ASP A 190 20.92 -6.32 -0.26
CA ASP A 190 22.29 -6.27 -0.72
C ASP A 190 22.58 -4.96 -1.48
N PRO A 191 23.40 -4.05 -0.92
CA PRO A 191 23.78 -2.80 -1.58
C PRO A 191 24.50 -2.97 -2.93
N SER A 192 25.08 -4.15 -3.21
CA SER A 192 25.73 -4.44 -4.48
C SER A 192 24.76 -4.77 -5.61
N VAL A 193 23.49 -5.08 -5.28
CA VAL A 193 22.43 -5.35 -6.25
C VAL A 193 21.77 -4.03 -6.66
N ASP A 194 21.92 -3.65 -7.93
CA ASP A 194 21.22 -2.50 -8.51
C ASP A 194 19.76 -2.86 -8.79
N VAL A 195 18.83 -2.09 -8.21
CA VAL A 195 17.38 -2.30 -8.39
C VAL A 195 16.96 -2.15 -9.85
N GLU A 196 17.62 -1.30 -10.63
CA GLU A 196 17.33 -1.16 -12.07
C GLU A 196 17.67 -2.44 -12.84
N GLY A 197 18.67 -3.19 -12.39
CA GLY A 197 19.03 -4.50 -12.93
C GLY A 197 18.02 -5.60 -12.61
N CYS A 198 17.21 -5.42 -11.56
CA CYS A 198 16.16 -6.36 -11.19
C CYS A 198 14.89 -6.19 -12.04
N ILE A 199 14.73 -5.05 -12.74
CA ILE A 199 13.53 -4.75 -13.53
C ILE A 199 13.50 -5.62 -14.80
N ILE A 200 12.39 -6.30 -14.99
CA ILE A 200 12.06 -7.06 -16.20
C ILE A 200 11.27 -6.15 -17.13
N ARG A 201 11.85 -5.78 -18.27
CA ARG A 201 11.14 -5.08 -19.34
C ARG A 201 10.26 -6.06 -20.09
N THR A 202 8.96 -5.77 -20.17
CA THR A 202 8.03 -6.62 -20.90
C THR A 202 7.99 -6.28 -22.38
N ASP A 203 7.40 -7.16 -23.19
CA ASP A 203 7.02 -6.89 -24.57
C ASP A 203 5.79 -5.98 -24.71
N ILE A 204 5.12 -5.65 -23.59
CA ILE A 204 4.09 -4.62 -23.52
C ILE A 204 4.75 -3.24 -23.40
N GLN A 205 4.57 -2.41 -24.42
CA GLN A 205 5.14 -1.06 -24.43
C GLN A 205 4.72 -0.26 -23.21
N GLY A 206 5.70 0.37 -22.54
CA GLY A 206 5.46 1.20 -21.36
C GLY A 206 5.28 0.41 -20.06
N LEU A 207 5.34 -0.93 -20.07
CA LEU A 207 5.21 -1.75 -18.87
C LEU A 207 6.51 -2.51 -18.56
N SER A 208 6.98 -2.37 -17.34
CA SER A 208 8.05 -3.18 -16.75
C SER A 208 7.62 -3.70 -15.38
N VAL A 209 8.25 -4.78 -14.93
CA VAL A 209 7.93 -5.45 -13.68
C VAL A 209 9.18 -5.51 -12.80
N LEU A 210 9.04 -5.13 -11.53
CA LEU A 210 10.03 -5.41 -10.50
C LEU A 210 9.50 -6.54 -9.61
N PRO A 211 10.06 -7.76 -9.68
CA PRO A 211 9.66 -8.86 -8.82
C PRO A 211 9.85 -8.55 -7.33
N ALA A 212 9.19 -9.29 -6.45
CA ALA A 212 9.44 -9.23 -5.01
C ALA A 212 10.89 -9.66 -4.69
N GLY A 213 11.38 -10.70 -5.38
CA GLY A 213 12.70 -11.27 -5.15
C GLY A 213 12.67 -12.43 -4.15
N ARG A 214 13.75 -12.62 -3.39
CA ARG A 214 13.83 -13.64 -2.34
C ARG A 214 12.73 -13.47 -1.29
N GLN A 215 12.04 -14.56 -0.96
CA GLN A 215 11.17 -14.64 0.21
C GLN A 215 11.98 -14.60 1.50
N THR A 216 11.55 -13.78 2.46
CA THR A 216 12.20 -13.62 3.77
C THR A 216 11.18 -13.26 4.83
N ASN A 217 11.42 -13.69 6.08
CA ASN A 217 10.62 -13.32 7.24
C ASN A 217 10.93 -11.91 7.74
N GLU A 218 12.02 -11.30 7.25
CA GLU A 218 12.48 -9.95 7.64
C GLU A 218 11.99 -8.88 6.66
N ALA A 219 10.97 -9.19 5.84
CA ALA A 219 10.53 -8.31 4.75
C ALA A 219 10.08 -6.94 5.27
N THR A 220 9.37 -6.90 6.39
CA THR A 220 8.91 -5.65 7.01
C THR A 220 10.09 -4.80 7.49
N GLU A 221 11.06 -5.42 8.17
CA GLU A 221 12.26 -4.74 8.70
C GLU A 221 13.13 -4.19 7.56
N LEU A 222 13.31 -4.99 6.50
CA LEU A 222 14.02 -4.56 5.30
C LEU A 222 13.30 -3.37 4.64
N LEU A 223 11.98 -3.45 4.44
CA LEU A 223 11.20 -2.36 3.87
C LEU A 223 11.25 -1.10 4.74
N ALA A 224 11.33 -1.23 6.07
CA ALA A 224 11.42 -0.09 6.99
C ALA A 224 12.82 0.52 7.07
N SER A 225 13.83 -0.10 6.46
CA SER A 225 15.21 0.35 6.52
C SER A 225 15.45 1.66 5.76
N ALA A 226 16.49 2.39 6.14
CA ALA A 226 16.96 3.57 5.39
C ALA A 226 17.36 3.21 3.94
N ARG A 227 17.77 1.95 3.70
CA ARG A 227 18.16 1.46 2.38
C ARG A 227 16.97 1.44 1.41
N THR A 228 15.75 1.13 1.87
CA THR A 228 14.54 1.23 1.04
C THR A 228 14.37 2.62 0.45
N THR A 229 14.58 3.67 1.24
CA THR A 229 14.46 5.05 0.74
C THR A 229 15.42 5.32 -0.42
N GLN A 230 16.66 4.82 -0.34
CA GLN A 230 17.65 4.96 -1.40
C GLN A 230 17.26 4.19 -2.66
N VAL A 231 16.81 2.94 -2.49
CA VAL A 231 16.34 2.09 -3.60
C VAL A 231 15.14 2.72 -4.31
N LEU A 232 14.17 3.23 -3.56
CA LEU A 232 12.99 3.87 -4.14
C LEU A 232 13.29 5.24 -4.76
N GLU A 233 14.25 6.00 -4.23
CA GLU A 233 14.74 7.23 -4.87
C GLU A 233 15.48 6.92 -6.18
N ARG A 234 16.26 5.84 -6.21
CA ARG A 234 16.90 5.35 -7.44
C ARG A 234 15.85 5.01 -8.51
N LEU A 235 14.82 4.25 -8.16
CA LEU A 235 13.72 3.95 -9.09
C LEU A 235 13.03 5.21 -9.62
N ARG A 236 12.73 6.18 -8.74
CA ARG A 236 12.03 7.43 -9.10
C ARG A 236 12.86 8.37 -9.96
N SER A 237 14.16 8.47 -9.69
CA SER A 237 15.06 9.40 -10.39
C SER A 237 15.48 8.93 -11.78
N ARG A 238 15.19 7.67 -12.14
CA ARG A 238 15.66 7.08 -13.41
C ARG A 238 15.01 7.68 -14.66
N ASP A 239 13.69 7.90 -14.63
CA ASP A 239 12.94 8.52 -15.71
C ASP A 239 11.82 9.38 -15.11
N PRO A 240 11.72 10.69 -15.43
CA PRO A 240 10.67 11.56 -14.90
C PRO A 240 9.25 11.16 -15.32
N ARG A 241 9.11 10.33 -16.35
CA ARG A 241 7.83 9.78 -16.83
C ARG A 241 7.39 8.53 -16.06
N ARG A 242 8.23 8.03 -15.15
CA ARG A 242 7.99 6.77 -14.46
C ARG A 242 6.91 6.90 -13.39
N ILE A 243 5.99 5.97 -13.42
CA ILE A 243 4.99 5.70 -12.38
C ILE A 243 5.34 4.36 -11.74
N ILE A 244 5.43 4.34 -10.42
CA ILE A 244 5.71 3.14 -9.65
C ILE A 244 4.40 2.67 -9.01
N LEU A 245 3.96 1.47 -9.33
CA LEU A 245 2.78 0.84 -8.76
C LEU A 245 3.22 -0.28 -7.81
N PHE A 246 2.97 -0.14 -6.52
CA PHE A 246 3.21 -1.22 -5.55
C PHE A 246 1.94 -2.04 -5.38
N ASP A 247 1.97 -3.30 -5.78
CA ASP A 247 1.02 -4.30 -5.31
C ASP A 247 1.52 -4.80 -3.95
N SER A 248 0.86 -4.38 -2.87
CA SER A 248 1.32 -4.69 -1.50
C SER A 248 0.47 -5.77 -0.85
N SER A 249 0.85 -6.25 0.34
CA SER A 249 0.02 -7.18 1.10
C SER A 249 -1.28 -6.52 1.61
N PRO A 250 -2.30 -7.31 1.97
CA PRO A 250 -3.46 -6.78 2.69
C PRO A 250 -3.06 -6.15 4.03
N ALA A 251 -3.62 -5.00 4.35
CA ALA A 251 -3.24 -4.17 5.51
C ALA A 251 -3.54 -4.84 6.86
N LEU A 252 -4.60 -5.64 6.96
CA LEU A 252 -4.94 -6.38 8.19
C LEU A 252 -4.23 -7.73 8.30
N ALA A 253 -3.47 -8.14 7.28
CA ALA A 253 -2.76 -9.41 7.24
C ALA A 253 -1.24 -9.25 7.45
N ALA A 254 -0.66 -8.15 6.97
CA ALA A 254 0.77 -7.89 7.08
C ALA A 254 1.09 -6.39 7.20
N SER A 255 2.19 -6.09 7.89
CA SER A 255 2.66 -4.72 8.15
C SER A 255 3.47 -4.10 7.00
N THR A 256 3.84 -4.87 5.97
CA THR A 256 4.63 -4.34 4.85
C THR A 256 3.92 -3.20 4.13
N GLY A 257 2.60 -3.28 3.98
CA GLY A 257 1.77 -2.22 3.38
C GLY A 257 1.84 -0.89 4.13
N SER A 258 1.84 -0.88 5.47
CA SER A 258 1.92 0.37 6.25
C SER A 258 3.29 1.02 6.15
N VAL A 259 4.35 0.22 6.03
CA VAL A 259 5.70 0.74 5.78
C VAL A 259 5.79 1.36 4.38
N LEU A 260 5.29 0.66 3.36
CA LEU A 260 5.25 1.17 1.98
C LEU A 260 4.40 2.44 1.85
N ALA A 261 3.35 2.60 2.66
CA ALA A 261 2.52 3.80 2.69
C ALA A 261 3.33 5.07 2.99
N MET A 262 4.42 4.98 3.75
CA MET A 262 5.32 6.11 4.00
C MET A 262 6.08 6.57 2.74
N HIS A 263 6.17 5.71 1.71
CA HIS A 263 6.90 5.96 0.47
C HIS A 263 6.00 6.27 -0.73
N ALA A 264 4.69 6.09 -0.59
CA ALA A 264 3.71 6.40 -1.63
C ALA A 264 3.10 7.80 -1.45
N GLY A 265 2.68 8.41 -2.56
CA GLY A 265 1.95 9.68 -2.57
C GLY A 265 0.47 9.53 -2.88
N GLN A 266 0.05 8.34 -3.33
CA GLN A 266 -1.36 8.01 -3.60
C GLN A 266 -1.64 6.59 -3.13
N LEU A 267 -2.82 6.37 -2.55
CA LEU A 267 -3.30 5.04 -2.14
C LEU A 267 -4.53 4.67 -2.96
N LEU A 268 -4.46 3.57 -3.70
CA LEU A 268 -5.63 2.89 -4.26
C LEU A 268 -6.00 1.71 -3.37
N PHE A 269 -7.08 1.84 -2.62
CA PHE A 269 -7.53 0.82 -1.70
C PHE A 269 -8.65 -0.01 -2.32
N VAL A 270 -8.40 -1.30 -2.51
CA VAL A 270 -9.34 -2.24 -3.11
C VAL A 270 -10.30 -2.76 -2.04
N VAL A 271 -11.60 -2.59 -2.29
CA VAL A 271 -12.70 -3.02 -1.43
C VAL A 271 -13.49 -4.08 -2.18
N ARG A 272 -13.61 -5.28 -1.62
CA ARG A 272 -14.39 -6.34 -2.25
C ARG A 272 -15.88 -6.10 -1.98
N ALA A 273 -16.64 -5.93 -3.05
CA ALA A 273 -18.08 -5.73 -3.00
C ALA A 273 -18.74 -6.85 -2.20
N GLU A 274 -19.67 -6.44 -1.31
CA GLU A 274 -20.48 -7.33 -0.47
C GLU A 274 -19.71 -8.23 0.51
N LYS A 275 -18.37 -8.12 0.56
CA LYS A 275 -17.52 -8.93 1.44
C LYS A 275 -16.77 -8.11 2.47
N THR A 276 -16.14 -7.00 2.07
CA THR A 276 -15.35 -6.17 2.99
C THR A 276 -16.27 -5.33 3.87
N GLY A 277 -16.16 -5.49 5.20
CA GLY A 277 -16.96 -4.73 6.16
C GLY A 277 -16.45 -3.29 6.36
N GLU A 278 -17.35 -2.37 6.76
CA GLU A 278 -16.99 -0.97 7.02
C GLU A 278 -15.92 -0.84 8.13
N THR A 279 -16.02 -1.63 9.19
CA THR A 279 -15.04 -1.63 10.29
C THR A 279 -13.66 -2.02 9.79
N GLU A 280 -13.56 -3.09 8.99
CA GLU A 280 -12.28 -3.57 8.44
C GLU A 280 -11.67 -2.55 7.48
N LEU A 281 -12.51 -1.89 6.66
CA LEU A 281 -12.07 -0.79 5.81
C LEU A 281 -11.46 0.35 6.63
N ARG A 282 -12.13 0.77 7.71
CA ARG A 282 -11.64 1.86 8.57
C ARG A 282 -10.32 1.50 9.25
N GLU A 283 -10.24 0.31 9.85
CA GLU A 283 -9.03 -0.18 10.50
C GLU A 283 -7.86 -0.27 9.51
N ALA A 284 -8.11 -0.80 8.31
CA ALA A 284 -7.08 -0.91 7.26
C ALA A 284 -6.59 0.45 6.78
N LEU A 285 -7.50 1.42 6.57
CA LEU A 285 -7.12 2.78 6.18
C LEU A 285 -6.36 3.52 7.29
N GLU A 286 -6.65 3.24 8.56
CA GLU A 286 -5.91 3.79 9.69
C GLU A 286 -4.46 3.29 9.70
N LEU A 287 -4.24 2.00 9.45
CA LEU A 287 -2.89 1.42 9.32
C LEU A 287 -2.10 2.00 8.15
N LEU A 288 -2.79 2.43 7.09
CA LEU A 288 -2.17 3.02 5.89
C LEU A 288 -2.18 4.57 5.90
N SER A 289 -2.51 5.19 7.03
CA SER A 289 -2.72 6.64 7.14
C SER A 289 -1.50 7.51 6.79
N ALA A 290 -0.30 6.92 6.74
CA ALA A 290 0.91 7.59 6.26
C ALA A 290 0.84 7.97 4.77
N CYS A 291 0.06 7.26 3.96
CA CYS A 291 -0.16 7.61 2.56
C CYS A 291 -1.33 8.59 2.44
N PRO A 292 -1.10 9.81 1.89
CA PRO A 292 -2.18 10.75 1.71
C PRO A 292 -3.14 10.27 0.61
N LYS A 293 -4.42 10.68 0.72
CA LYS A 293 -5.46 10.53 -0.33
C LYS A 293 -5.80 9.08 -0.71
N PRO A 294 -6.55 8.36 0.15
CA PRO A 294 -7.13 7.08 -0.25
C PRO A 294 -8.19 7.28 -1.36
N GLN A 295 -8.03 6.59 -2.47
CA GLN A 295 -9.06 6.35 -3.47
C GLN A 295 -9.58 4.93 -3.28
N LEU A 296 -10.90 4.74 -3.21
CA LEU A 296 -11.49 3.42 -3.04
C LEU A 296 -11.85 2.82 -4.40
N LEU A 297 -11.46 1.58 -4.64
CA LEU A 297 -11.85 0.80 -5.80
C LEU A 297 -12.74 -0.35 -5.36
N LEU A 298 -14.01 -0.30 -5.71
CA LEU A 298 -14.94 -1.38 -5.45
C LEU A 298 -14.76 -2.49 -6.50
N ASN A 299 -14.33 -3.67 -6.05
CA ASN A 299 -14.01 -4.81 -6.92
C ASN A 299 -15.00 -5.96 -6.73
N GLY A 300 -15.20 -6.76 -7.78
CA GLY A 300 -16.05 -7.96 -7.74
C GLY A 300 -17.54 -7.66 -7.59
N VAL A 301 -18.01 -6.55 -8.15
CA VAL A 301 -19.42 -6.18 -8.18
C VAL A 301 -20.19 -7.15 -9.07
N GLU A 302 -21.23 -7.76 -8.51
CA GLU A 302 -22.17 -8.58 -9.28
C GLU A 302 -23.36 -7.70 -9.70
N PHE A 303 -23.42 -7.37 -10.99
CA PHE A 303 -24.54 -6.60 -11.52
C PHE A 303 -25.75 -7.51 -11.78
N GLY A 304 -26.81 -7.36 -10.99
CA GLY A 304 -28.12 -7.93 -11.30
C GLY A 304 -28.69 -7.35 -12.61
N GLY A 305 -29.68 -8.02 -13.21
CA GLY A 305 -30.20 -7.73 -14.56
C GLY A 305 -30.75 -6.32 -14.84
N SER A 306 -30.80 -5.42 -13.85
CA SER A 306 -31.23 -4.03 -13.98
C SER A 306 -30.16 -2.98 -13.66
N SER A 307 -28.96 -3.40 -13.25
CA SER A 307 -27.86 -2.50 -12.90
C SER A 307 -27.09 -2.08 -14.15
N ARG A 308 -26.85 -0.76 -14.32
CA ARG A 308 -26.13 -0.21 -15.49
C ARG A 308 -24.70 -0.75 -15.53
N ARG A 309 -24.37 -1.50 -16.59
CA ARG A 309 -22.99 -1.90 -16.90
C ARG A 309 -22.26 -0.78 -17.62
N PHE A 310 -20.99 -0.56 -17.30
CA PHE A 310 -20.12 0.30 -18.08
C PHE A 310 -19.95 -0.32 -19.48
N GLY A 311 -20.15 0.46 -20.55
CA GLY A 311 -20.10 -0.02 -21.94
C GLY A 311 -21.45 -0.10 -22.68
N GLN A 312 -22.59 -0.08 -21.98
CA GLN A 312 -23.91 -0.06 -22.64
C GLN A 312 -24.16 1.22 -23.47
N TYR A 313 -23.43 2.31 -23.22
CA TYR A 313 -23.56 3.55 -23.99
C TYR A 313 -22.96 3.47 -25.40
N TYR A 314 -22.02 2.54 -25.64
CA TYR A 314 -21.35 2.39 -26.94
C TYR A 314 -21.80 1.13 -27.71
N GLY A 315 -22.82 0.42 -27.25
CA GLY A 315 -23.34 -0.76 -27.96
C GLY A 315 -22.29 -1.86 -28.16
N ILE A 316 -21.36 -1.99 -27.21
CA ILE A 316 -20.40 -3.10 -27.20
C ILE A 316 -21.12 -4.28 -26.56
N ASP A 317 -21.77 -5.08 -27.41
CA ASP A 317 -22.32 -6.38 -27.02
C ASP A 317 -21.14 -7.31 -26.68
N GLY A 318 -21.10 -7.76 -25.42
CA GLY A 318 -20.12 -8.71 -24.90
C GLY A 318 -20.61 -10.15 -25.00
#